data_AF-A0A923UPB5-F1
#
_entry.id   AF-A0A923UPB5-F1
#
_cell.length_a   1.000
_cell.length_b   1.000
_cell.length_c   1.000
_cell.angle_alpha   90.00
_cell.angle_beta   90.00
_cell.angle_gamma   90.00
#
_symmetry.space_group_name_H-M   'P 1'
#
loop_
_entity.id
_entity.type
_entity.pdbx_description
1 polymer ?
#
loop_
_entity_poly.entity_id
_entity_poly.type
_entity_poly.pdbx_seq_one_letter_code
_entity_poly.pdbx_strand_id
1 'polypeptide(L)'
;MGLYDKIFVNLEMLPVTDKEKILLQNAEFQTNDLDSGRQDYRITDDGFLELIDWEWESIAKEIRKKILGYERLEDVHKDIFFHAHIYKPNKNSYQTCEFKARFSYGKLDSIVRV
;
A
#
# COMPACT_ATOMS: atom_id res chain seq x y z
N MET A 1 17.95 8.17 1.67
CA MET A 1 16.61 7.82 1.17
C MET A 1 16.05 6.80 2.14
N GLY A 2 14.94 7.14 2.82
CA GLY A 2 14.41 6.37 3.95
C GLY A 2 13.90 4.99 3.53
N LEU A 3 13.92 4.06 4.48
CA LEU A 3 13.23 2.78 4.35
C LEU A 3 11.73 3.06 4.45
N TYR A 4 10.95 2.53 3.52
CA TYR A 4 9.49 2.59 3.53
C TYR A 4 8.93 1.20 3.24
N ASP A 5 7.73 0.97 3.73
CA ASP A 5 6.93 -0.20 3.40
C ASP A 5 5.98 0.13 2.24
N LYS A 6 5.57 -0.89 1.50
CA LYS A 6 4.59 -0.75 0.42
C LYS A 6 3.23 -1.17 0.92
N ILE A 7 2.19 -0.49 0.46
CA ILE A 7 0.81 -0.87 0.72
C ILE A 7 0.06 -1.04 -0.59
N PHE A 8 -0.60 -2.19 -0.77
CA PHE A 8 -1.48 -2.45 -1.90
C PHE A 8 -2.92 -2.20 -1.43
N VAL A 9 -3.67 -1.41 -2.19
CA VAL A 9 -5.05 -1.08 -1.85
C VAL A 9 -5.88 -1.06 -3.12
N ASN A 10 -7.09 -1.59 -3.05
CA ASN A 10 -8.05 -1.48 -4.14
C ASN A 10 -8.45 -0.01 -4.32
N LEU A 11 -8.27 0.54 -5.52
CA LEU A 11 -8.56 1.94 -5.82
C LEU A 11 -10.05 2.30 -5.65
N GLU A 12 -10.94 1.30 -5.71
CA GLU A 12 -12.37 1.50 -5.42
C GLU A 12 -12.64 1.82 -3.94
N MET A 13 -11.71 1.49 -3.04
CA MET A 13 -11.81 1.82 -1.62
C MET A 13 -11.28 3.21 -1.29
N LEU A 14 -10.55 3.85 -2.22
CA LEU A 14 -9.97 5.16 -2.01
C LEU A 14 -11.00 6.26 -2.28
N PRO A 15 -11.05 7.32 -1.46
CA PRO A 15 -11.94 8.46 -1.66
C PRO A 15 -11.42 9.40 -2.76
N VAL A 16 -11.33 8.89 -3.99
CA VAL A 16 -10.80 9.59 -5.17
C VAL A 16 -11.77 9.50 -6.35
N THR A 17 -11.66 10.47 -7.27
CA THR A 17 -12.48 10.47 -8.49
C THR A 17 -11.99 9.43 -9.51
N ASP A 18 -12.84 8.99 -10.44
CA ASP A 18 -12.45 8.02 -11.47
C ASP A 18 -11.27 8.50 -12.32
N LYS A 19 -11.17 9.81 -12.57
CA LYS A 19 -10.02 10.42 -13.25
C LYS A 19 -8.72 10.22 -12.48
N GLU A 20 -8.77 10.27 -11.16
CA GLU A 20 -7.61 10.04 -10.30
C GLU A 20 -7.29 8.56 -10.16
N LYS A 21 -8.30 7.67 -10.15
CA LYS A 21 -8.07 6.21 -10.19
C LYS A 21 -7.23 5.82 -11.40
N ILE A 22 -7.51 6.37 -12.58
CA ILE A 22 -6.70 6.12 -13.80
C ILE A 22 -5.24 6.54 -13.58
N LEU A 23 -4.99 7.65 -12.88
CA LEU A 23 -3.64 8.11 -12.59
C LEU A 23 -2.94 7.25 -11.52
N LEU A 24 -3.71 6.70 -10.58
CA LEU A 24 -3.22 5.86 -9.48
C LEU A 24 -3.07 4.37 -9.84
N GLN A 25 -3.61 3.93 -10.98
CA GLN A 25 -3.62 2.51 -11.39
C GLN A 25 -2.23 1.87 -11.44
N ASN A 26 -1.20 2.66 -11.74
CA ASN A 26 0.19 2.21 -11.76
C ASN A 26 1.04 2.86 -10.66
N ALA A 27 0.41 3.50 -9.67
CA ALA A 27 1.12 4.16 -8.59
C ALA A 27 1.49 3.16 -7.50
N GLU A 28 2.71 3.31 -6.98
CA GLU A 28 3.14 2.59 -5.79
C GLU A 28 2.77 3.40 -4.56
N PHE A 29 2.03 2.80 -3.62
CA PHE A 29 1.73 3.44 -2.35
C PHE A 29 2.74 3.00 -1.29
N GLN A 30 3.18 3.98 -0.49
CA GLN A 30 4.24 3.84 0.49
C GLN A 30 3.75 4.31 1.85
N THR A 31 4.20 3.65 2.92
CA THR A 31 3.94 4.02 4.30
C THR A 31 5.20 3.87 5.15
N ASN A 32 5.31 4.69 6.20
CA ASN A 32 6.37 4.60 7.22
C ASN A 32 5.78 4.33 8.62
N ASP A 33 4.46 4.11 8.71
CA ASP A 33 3.76 3.99 10.00
C ASP A 33 3.70 2.55 10.51
N LEU A 34 4.21 1.60 9.71
CA LEU A 34 4.34 0.19 10.05
C LEU A 34 5.79 -0.09 10.47
N ASP A 35 6.31 -1.29 10.25
CA ASP A 35 7.63 -1.71 10.76
C ASP A 35 8.81 -1.02 10.04
N SER A 36 8.57 -0.35 8.92
CA SER A 36 9.60 0.31 8.08
C SER A 36 10.70 -0.66 7.62
N GLY A 37 10.34 -1.93 7.46
CA GLY A 37 11.23 -3.06 7.16
C GLY A 37 11.39 -3.37 5.66
N ARG A 38 10.82 -2.55 4.76
CA ARG A 38 10.58 -2.88 3.34
C ARG A 38 9.62 -4.05 3.18
N GLN A 39 8.63 -4.08 4.04
CA GLN A 39 7.56 -5.05 3.97
C GLN A 39 6.49 -4.60 2.97
N ASP A 40 5.78 -5.57 2.44
CA ASP A 40 4.72 -5.38 1.47
C ASP A 40 3.41 -5.75 2.19
N TYR A 41 2.51 -4.79 2.35
CA TYR A 41 1.21 -4.98 3.00
C TYR A 41 0.09 -4.82 1.98
N ARG A 42 -1.10 -5.36 2.27
CA ARG A 42 -2.31 -5.09 1.49
C ARG A 42 -3.51 -4.81 2.39
N ILE A 43 -4.38 -3.92 1.92
CA ILE A 43 -5.75 -3.79 2.43
C ILE A 43 -6.62 -4.65 1.52
N THR A 44 -7.19 -5.71 2.06
CA THR A 44 -8.07 -6.63 1.34
C THR A 44 -9.44 -5.99 1.05
N ASP A 45 -10.20 -6.57 0.12
CA ASP A 45 -11.54 -6.08 -0.22
C ASP A 45 -12.54 -6.20 0.95
N ASP A 46 -12.33 -7.13 1.89
CA ASP A 46 -13.08 -7.23 3.15
C ASP A 46 -12.56 -6.28 4.25
N GLY A 47 -11.56 -5.46 3.92
CA GLY A 47 -11.04 -4.37 4.74
C GLY A 47 -9.94 -4.76 5.72
N PHE A 48 -9.41 -5.98 5.69
CA PHE A 48 -8.33 -6.37 6.60
C PHE A 48 -6.96 -5.93 6.08
N LEU A 49 -6.09 -5.53 7.01
CA LEU A 49 -4.68 -5.32 6.74
C LEU A 49 -3.95 -6.65 6.84
N GLU A 50 -3.25 -7.01 5.76
CA GLU A 50 -2.46 -8.23 5.67
C GLU A 50 -1.01 -7.91 5.30
N LEU A 51 -0.06 -8.53 5.99
CA LEU A 51 1.34 -8.61 5.57
C LEU A 51 1.47 -9.67 4.48
N ILE A 52 2.18 -9.34 3.40
CA ILE A 52 2.52 -10.28 2.34
C ILE A 52 3.89 -10.87 2.66
N ASP A 53 3.93 -12.17 2.93
CA ASP A 53 5.18 -12.87 3.18
C ASP A 53 5.82 -13.33 1.86
N TRP A 54 7.09 -12.97 1.68
CA TRP A 54 7.85 -13.21 0.45
C TRP A 54 9.07 -14.07 0.71
N GLU A 55 9.24 -15.08 -0.14
CA GLU A 55 10.49 -15.82 -0.25
C GLU A 55 11.20 -15.47 -1.56
N TRP A 56 12.50 -15.27 -1.48
CA TRP A 56 13.36 -15.13 -2.65
C TRP A 56 13.85 -16.51 -3.07
N GLU A 57 13.43 -16.95 -4.24
CA GLU A 57 13.86 -18.21 -4.83
C GLU A 57 14.82 -17.94 -5.99
N SER A 58 15.92 -18.70 -6.03
CA SER A 58 16.87 -18.66 -7.15
C SER A 58 16.68 -19.90 -8.02
N ILE A 59 16.03 -19.75 -9.18
CA ILE A 59 15.82 -20.82 -10.14
C ILE A 59 16.61 -20.51 -11.41
N ALA A 60 17.53 -21.41 -11.79
CA ALA A 60 18.20 -21.39 -13.09
C ALA A 60 18.81 -20.02 -13.50
N LYS A 61 19.49 -19.34 -12.57
CA LYS A 61 20.10 -18.00 -12.71
C LYS A 61 19.13 -16.81 -12.72
N GLU A 62 17.85 -17.03 -12.43
CA GLU A 62 16.89 -15.96 -12.16
C GLU A 62 16.55 -15.91 -10.67
N ILE A 63 16.56 -14.71 -10.10
CA ILE A 63 16.05 -14.44 -8.76
C ILE A 63 14.60 -14.01 -8.92
N ARG A 64 13.67 -14.75 -8.30
CA ARG A 64 12.23 -14.46 -8.32
C ARG A 64 11.70 -14.32 -6.90
N LYS A 65 10.72 -13.43 -6.71
CA LYS A 65 9.92 -13.33 -5.48
C LYS A 65 8.72 -14.25 -5.61
N LYS A 66 8.47 -15.06 -4.58
CA LYS A 66 7.29 -15.91 -4.45
C LYS A 66 6.53 -15.54 -3.18
N ILE A 67 5.21 -15.41 -3.29
CA ILE A 67 4.35 -15.21 -2.12
C ILE A 67 4.25 -16.55 -1.38
N LEU A 68 4.63 -16.57 -0.10
CA LEU A 68 4.46 -17.73 0.78
C LEU A 68 3.07 -17.74 1.42
N GLY A 69 2.57 -16.57 1.79
CA GLY A 69 1.30 -16.46 2.47
C GLY A 69 0.92 -15.01 2.73
N TYR A 70 -0.20 -14.88 3.45
CA TYR A 70 -0.72 -13.62 3.93
C TYR A 70 -0.95 -13.76 5.43
N GLU A 71 -0.47 -12.80 6.22
CA GLU A 71 -0.67 -12.74 7.65
C GLU A 71 -1.60 -11.57 7.98
N ARG A 72 -2.75 -11.87 8.58
CA ARG A 72 -3.69 -10.84 9.05
C ARG A 72 -3.16 -10.18 10.30
N LEU A 73 -3.05 -8.86 10.26
CA LEU A 73 -2.51 -8.06 11.36
C LEU A 73 -3.64 -7.62 12.29
N GLU A 74 -4.27 -8.58 12.98
CA GLU A 74 -5.45 -8.38 13.84
C GLU A 74 -5.17 -7.52 15.08
N ASP A 75 -3.91 -7.31 15.43
CA ASP A 75 -3.47 -6.47 16.54
C ASP A 75 -3.35 -4.98 16.18
N VAL A 76 -3.46 -4.64 14.89
CA VAL A 76 -3.35 -3.25 14.43
C VAL A 76 -4.58 -2.44 14.81
N HIS A 77 -4.41 -1.51 15.76
CA HIS A 77 -5.44 -0.57 16.22
C HIS A 77 -4.91 0.87 16.19
N LYS A 78 -4.74 1.43 14.99
CA LYS A 78 -4.16 2.76 14.76
C LYS A 78 -4.58 3.37 13.44
N ASP A 79 -4.26 4.65 13.28
CA ASP A 79 -4.29 5.32 11.99
C ASP A 79 -2.96 5.04 11.25
N ILE A 80 -3.04 4.68 9.96
CA ILE A 80 -1.90 4.46 9.06
C ILE A 80 -1.99 5.49 7.93
N PHE A 81 -0.93 6.29 7.81
CA PHE A 81 -0.74 7.22 6.71
C PHE A 81 0.04 6.53 5.59
N PHE A 82 -0.46 6.67 4.36
CA PHE A 82 0.21 6.17 3.18
C PHE A 82 0.02 7.13 2.01
N HIS A 83 0.97 7.12 1.08
CA HIS A 83 0.98 8.07 -0.01
C HIS A 83 1.47 7.44 -1.31
N ALA A 84 1.04 8.01 -2.43
CA ALA A 84 1.50 7.65 -3.76
C ALA A 84 2.04 8.88 -4.49
N HIS A 85 3.13 8.71 -5.24
CA HIS A 85 3.65 9.74 -6.14
C HIS A 85 3.14 9.51 -7.56
N ILE A 86 2.33 10.44 -8.05
CA ILE A 86 1.78 10.42 -9.40
C ILE A 86 2.60 11.35 -10.27
N TYR A 87 3.19 10.82 -11.34
CA TYR A 87 3.83 11.65 -12.35
C TYR A 87 2.77 12.31 -13.25
N LYS A 88 2.87 13.63 -13.42
CA LYS A 88 2.03 14.42 -14.33
C LYS A 88 2.84 14.85 -15.56
N PRO A 89 2.74 14.14 -16.69
CA PRO A 89 3.54 14.43 -17.88
C PRO A 89 3.32 15.86 -18.38
N ASN A 90 2.06 16.33 -18.39
CA ASN A 90 1.70 17.65 -18.89
C ASN A 90 2.30 18.81 -18.08
N LYS A 91 2.74 18.56 -16.84
CA LYS A 91 3.33 19.58 -15.95
C LYS A 91 4.80 19.29 -15.63
N ASN A 92 5.37 18.21 -16.17
CA ASN A 92 6.69 17.69 -15.82
C ASN A 92 6.94 17.71 -14.29
N SER A 93 5.95 17.23 -13.52
CA SER A 93 5.95 17.35 -12.06
C SER A 93 5.38 16.09 -11.42
N TYR A 94 5.77 15.84 -10.17
CA TYR A 94 5.15 14.82 -9.34
C TYR A 94 4.12 15.47 -8.43
N GLN A 95 2.96 14.82 -8.30
CA GLN A 95 2.00 15.12 -7.26
C GLN A 95 1.98 13.98 -6.25
N THR A 96 2.12 14.30 -4.98
CA THR A 96 1.87 13.34 -3.90
C THR A 96 0.37 13.31 -3.60
N CYS A 97 -0.18 12.11 -3.49
CA CYS A 97 -1.54 11.87 -3.03
C CYS A 97 -1.46 11.11 -1.71
N GLU A 98 -1.97 11.70 -0.63
CA GLU A 98 -1.83 11.18 0.73
C GLU A 98 -3.18 10.70 1.26
N PHE A 99 -3.13 9.62 2.02
CA PHE A 99 -4.30 8.95 2.59
C PHE A 99 -4.05 8.60 4.04
N LYS A 100 -5.12 8.60 4.81
CA LYS A 100 -5.17 8.15 6.18
C LYS A 100 -6.20 7.04 6.29
N ALA A 101 -5.75 5.83 6.58
CA ALA A 101 -6.61 4.69 6.88
C ALA A 101 -6.67 4.46 8.39
N ARG A 102 -7.87 4.38 8.95
CA ARG A 102 -8.08 4.00 10.35
C ARG A 102 -8.38 2.52 10.43
N PHE A 103 -7.65 1.81 11.29
CA PHE A 103 -7.86 0.39 11.55
C PHE A 103 -8.26 0.14 13.00
N SER A 104 -9.21 -0.77 13.18
CA SER A 104 -9.57 -1.36 14.46
C SER A 104 -9.43 -2.88 14.37
N TYR A 105 -8.48 -3.44 15.13
CA TYR A 105 -8.21 -4.88 15.17
C TYR A 105 -7.90 -5.46 13.78
N GLY A 106 -6.99 -4.80 13.05
CA GLY A 106 -6.61 -5.15 11.69
C GLY A 106 -7.67 -4.83 10.62
N LYS A 107 -8.89 -4.45 11.00
CA LYS A 107 -9.97 -4.15 10.06
C LYS A 107 -10.11 -2.65 9.82
N LEU A 108 -10.25 -2.27 8.57
CA LEU A 108 -10.41 -0.91 8.10
C LEU A 108 -11.79 -0.36 8.51
N ASP A 109 -11.78 0.74 9.26
CA ASP A 109 -12.98 1.49 9.62
C ASP A 109 -13.27 2.59 8.59
N SER A 110 -12.24 3.29 8.13
CA SER A 110 -12.39 4.41 7.19
C SER A 110 -11.08 4.76 6.49
N ILE A 111 -11.18 5.29 5.26
CA ILE A 111 -10.07 5.92 4.54
C ILE A 111 -10.48 7.34 4.16
N VAL A 112 -9.62 8.31 4.48
CA VAL A 112 -9.78 9.71 4.05
C VAL A 112 -8.54 10.17 3.31
N ARG A 113 -8.73 11.11 2.39
CA ARG A 113 -7.61 11.83 1.76
C ARG A 113 -7.16 12.97 2.68
N VAL A 114 -5.85 13.20 2.76
CA VAL A 114 -5.22 14.27 3.56
C VAL A 114 -4.68 15.36 2.66
#